data_AF-A0A5C6LLG3-F1
#
_entry.id   AF-A0A5C6LLG3-F1
#
_cell.length_a   1.000
_cell.length_b   1.000
_cell.length_c   1.000
_cell.angle_alpha   90.00
_cell.angle_beta   90.00
_cell.angle_gamma   90.00
#
_symmetry.space_group_name_H-M   'P 1'
#
loop_
_entity.id
_entity.type
_entity.pdbx_description
1 polymer ?
#
loop_
_entity_poly.entity_id
_entity_poly.type
_entity_poly.pdbx_seq_one_letter_code
_entity_poly.pdbx_strand_id
1 'polypeptide(L)'
;MTATAALVLFTILSAFAAPDCDSCKRPTSTVMKQIKIISASVTHNKKWGQLEFEIIVKGQAGKSTSKPAGKMNGAPVDGYVFPTTLSPEDVGFSKTAGILALALTAHPDFDDTPLWDEDGDGNYSNDKIVWHPH
;
A
#
# COMPACT_ATOMS: atom_id res chain seq x y z
N MET A 1 5.97 -49.79 49.79
CA MET A 1 5.88 -49.47 48.36
C MET A 1 4.70 -48.52 48.18
N THR A 2 4.94 -47.22 48.30
CA THR A 2 3.92 -46.17 48.18
C THR A 2 4.06 -45.55 46.79
N ALA A 3 3.08 -45.80 45.91
CA ALA A 3 3.06 -45.27 44.56
C ALA A 3 2.63 -43.80 44.59
N THR A 4 3.54 -42.90 44.25
CA THR A 4 3.26 -41.49 43.97
C THR A 4 2.65 -41.37 42.57
N ALA A 5 1.36 -41.02 42.49
CA ALA A 5 0.71 -40.69 41.24
C ALA A 5 1.13 -39.28 40.80
N ALA A 6 1.87 -39.17 39.70
CA ALA A 6 2.22 -37.90 39.08
C ALA A 6 1.04 -37.40 38.23
N LEU A 7 0.43 -36.29 38.63
CA LEU A 7 -0.62 -35.62 37.87
C LEU A 7 0.04 -34.76 36.77
N VAL A 8 0.03 -35.23 35.53
CA VAL A 8 0.51 -34.46 34.37
C VAL A 8 -0.61 -33.51 33.94
N LEU A 9 -0.43 -32.21 34.20
CA LEU A 9 -1.36 -31.17 33.79
C LEU A 9 -1.07 -30.80 32.32
N PHE A 10 -1.87 -31.32 31.39
CA PHE A 10 -1.83 -30.92 29.97
C PHE A 10 -2.49 -29.53 29.84
N THR A 11 -1.68 -28.47 29.77
CA THR A 11 -2.16 -27.15 29.37
C THR A 11 -2.38 -27.15 27.86
N ILE A 12 -3.65 -27.22 27.44
CA ILE A 12 -4.07 -27.02 26.06
C ILE A 12 -3.92 -25.52 25.77
N LEU A 13 -2.83 -25.14 25.11
CA LEU A 13 -2.63 -23.78 24.61
C LEU A 13 -3.52 -23.61 23.37
N SER A 14 -4.76 -23.17 23.57
CA SER A 14 -5.64 -22.78 22.47
C SER A 14 -5.04 -21.54 21.80
N ALA A 15 -4.35 -21.75 20.68
CA ALA A 15 -3.96 -20.68 19.77
C ALA A 15 -5.25 -20.12 19.14
N PHE A 16 -5.84 -19.12 19.78
CA PHE A 16 -6.82 -18.26 19.13
C PHE A 16 -6.08 -17.48 18.04
N ALA A 17 -6.21 -17.93 16.79
CA ALA A 17 -5.92 -17.06 15.66
C ALA A 17 -6.84 -15.84 15.79
N ALA A 18 -6.28 -14.69 16.14
CA ALA A 18 -7.01 -13.44 16.11
C ALA A 18 -7.52 -13.22 14.68
N PRO A 19 -8.81 -12.90 14.48
CA PRO A 19 -9.27 -12.46 13.19
C PRO A 19 -8.77 -11.02 13.00
N ASP A 20 -7.57 -10.86 12.45
CA ASP A 20 -7.15 -9.57 11.87
C ASP A 20 -7.92 -9.35 10.56
N CYS A 21 -9.25 -9.17 10.67
CA CYS A 21 -9.96 -8.30 9.75
C CYS A 21 -10.83 -7.39 10.60
N ASP A 22 -10.22 -6.32 11.10
CA ASP A 22 -11.00 -5.18 11.55
C ASP A 22 -11.77 -4.67 10.34
N SER A 23 -13.06 -5.00 10.30
CA SER A 23 -14.02 -4.41 9.38
C SER A 23 -13.75 -4.64 7.88
N CYS A 24 -13.86 -5.88 7.40
CA CYS A 24 -14.11 -6.22 5.99
C CYS A 24 -15.50 -5.68 5.48
N LYS A 25 -16.00 -4.56 6.00
CA LYS A 25 -17.06 -3.79 5.35
C LYS A 25 -16.45 -3.21 4.10
N ARG A 26 -16.78 -3.77 2.93
CA ARG A 26 -16.52 -3.07 1.66
C ARG A 26 -17.11 -1.67 1.82
N PRO A 27 -16.30 -0.60 1.85
CA PRO A 27 -16.86 0.73 1.90
C PRO A 27 -17.83 0.83 0.72
N THR A 28 -19.06 1.26 0.99
CA THR A 28 -20.01 1.68 -0.05
C THR A 28 -19.49 2.99 -0.64
N SER A 29 -18.29 2.93 -1.23
CA SER A 29 -17.65 4.07 -1.86
C SER A 29 -18.26 4.21 -3.24
N THR A 30 -18.93 5.33 -3.48
CA THR A 30 -19.14 5.83 -4.83
C THR A 30 -17.74 6.07 -5.41
N VAL A 31 -17.21 5.06 -6.12
CA VAL A 31 -15.87 5.13 -6.71
C VAL A 31 -15.81 6.35 -7.62
N MET A 32 -14.98 7.34 -7.26
CA MET A 32 -14.80 8.53 -8.07
C MET A 32 -14.29 8.12 -9.45
N LYS A 33 -14.73 8.83 -10.50
CA LYS A 33 -14.35 8.48 -11.88
C LYS A 33 -12.82 8.49 -12.07
N GLN A 34 -12.12 9.37 -11.35
CA GLN A 34 -10.67 9.59 -11.36
C GLN A 34 -9.85 8.40 -10.84
N ILE A 35 -10.46 7.51 -10.04
CA ILE A 35 -9.82 6.29 -9.52
C ILE A 35 -10.51 5.02 -10.02
N LYS A 36 -11.58 5.15 -10.81
CA LYS A 36 -12.24 4.02 -11.43
C LYS A 36 -11.40 3.52 -12.60
N ILE A 37 -10.60 2.49 -12.34
CA ILE A 37 -9.74 1.82 -13.33
C ILE A 37 -10.61 1.18 -14.43
N ILE A 38 -10.23 1.45 -15.68
CA ILE A 38 -10.74 0.84 -16.91
C ILE A 38 -9.82 -0.28 -17.36
N SER A 39 -8.51 -0.03 -17.35
CA SER A 39 -7.48 -1.01 -17.69
C SER A 39 -6.18 -0.71 -16.96
N ALA A 40 -5.37 -1.75 -16.79
CA ALA A 40 -4.01 -1.65 -16.28
C ALA A 40 -3.12 -2.57 -17.13
N SER A 41 -1.93 -2.11 -17.49
CA SER A 41 -0.97 -2.90 -18.27
C SER A 41 0.48 -2.54 -17.92
N VAL A 42 1.39 -3.46 -18.25
CA VAL A 42 2.83 -3.23 -18.13
C VAL A 42 3.47 -3.71 -19.43
N THR A 43 4.26 -2.85 -20.07
CA THR A 43 4.96 -3.16 -21.32
C THR A 43 6.45 -2.97 -21.14
N HIS A 44 7.25 -3.90 -21.68
CA HIS A 44 8.69 -3.70 -21.76
C HIS A 44 9.04 -2.92 -23.03
N ASN A 45 9.39 -1.64 -22.87
CA ASN A 45 9.90 -0.81 -23.93
C ASN A 45 11.36 -1.16 -24.23
N LYS A 46 11.55 -1.99 -25.25
CA LYS A 46 12.87 -2.48 -25.69
C LYS A 46 13.79 -1.38 -26.22
N LYS A 47 13.25 -0.24 -26.68
CA LYS A 47 14.07 0.86 -27.20
C LYS A 47 14.88 1.52 -26.08
N TRP A 48 14.27 1.65 -24.90
CA TRP A 48 14.86 2.32 -23.75
C TRP A 48 15.26 1.35 -22.63
N GLY A 49 14.90 0.06 -22.74
CA GLY A 49 15.15 -0.94 -21.70
C GLY A 49 14.34 -0.69 -20.43
N GLN A 50 13.13 -0.15 -20.57
CA GLN A 50 12.30 0.31 -19.44
C GLN A 50 10.98 -0.46 -19.37
N LEU A 51 10.46 -0.64 -18.16
CA LEU A 51 9.10 -1.10 -17.95
C LEU A 51 8.18 0.12 -17.88
N GLU A 52 7.17 0.15 -18.74
CA GLU A 52 6.15 1.19 -18.81
C GLU A 52 4.87 0.65 -18.16
N PHE A 53 4.50 1.25 -17.04
CA PHE A 53 3.29 0.92 -16.30
C PHE A 53 2.18 1.89 -16.67
N GLU A 54 1.02 1.37 -17.07
CA GLU A 54 -0.13 2.19 -17.48
C GLU A 54 -1.38 1.81 -16.69
N ILE A 55 -2.06 2.81 -16.13
CA ILE A 55 -3.42 2.69 -15.59
C ILE A 55 -4.30 3.72 -16.30
N ILE A 56 -5.38 3.24 -16.92
CA ILE A 56 -6.41 4.08 -17.53
C ILE A 56 -7.60 4.13 -16.58
N VAL A 57 -8.12 5.33 -16.31
CA VAL A 57 -9.28 5.56 -15.44
C VAL A 57 -10.43 6.21 -16.22
N LYS A 58 -11.65 6.13 -15.67
CA LYS A 58 -12.85 6.72 -16.28
C LYS A 58 -12.85 8.25 -16.29
N GLY A 59 -12.11 8.87 -15.38
CA GLY A 59 -11.98 10.32 -15.24
C GLY A 59 -10.61 10.82 -15.65
N GLN A 60 -10.22 11.97 -15.10
CA GLN A 60 -8.86 12.49 -15.21
C GLN A 60 -8.03 11.96 -14.04
N ALA A 61 -6.98 11.19 -14.32
CA ALA A 61 -6.07 10.67 -13.30
C ALA A 61 -5.40 11.81 -12.52
N GLY A 62 -5.12 11.60 -11.23
CA GLY A 62 -4.43 12.56 -10.35
C GLY A 62 -5.19 13.84 -10.01
N LYS A 63 -6.33 14.12 -10.66
CA LYS A 63 -7.09 15.38 -10.46
C LYS A 63 -7.66 15.56 -9.05
N SER A 64 -7.96 14.45 -8.38
CA SER A 64 -8.61 14.48 -7.07
C SER A 64 -7.69 13.83 -6.06
N THR A 65 -7.40 14.59 -5.03
CA THR A 65 -6.61 14.18 -3.88
C THR A 65 -7.40 14.47 -2.61
N SER A 66 -7.12 13.70 -1.59
CA SER A 66 -7.75 13.76 -0.28
C SER A 66 -7.38 15.05 0.43
N LYS A 67 -8.26 15.53 1.30
CA LYS A 67 -7.97 16.69 2.15
C LYS A 67 -7.02 16.27 3.27
N PRO A 68 -6.08 17.13 3.70
CA PRO A 68 -5.21 16.83 4.83
C PRO A 68 -6.00 16.53 6.10
N ALA A 69 -5.55 15.54 6.87
CA ALA A 69 -6.02 15.22 8.21
C ALA A 69 -5.38 16.10 9.30
N GLY A 70 -4.29 16.80 8.98
CA GLY A 70 -3.49 17.64 9.87
C GLY A 70 -2.49 16.89 10.75
N LYS A 71 -2.33 15.57 10.55
CA LYS A 71 -1.41 14.71 11.31
C LYS A 71 -1.04 13.48 10.50
N MET A 72 0.17 12.96 10.71
CA MET A 72 0.67 11.78 10.01
C MET A 72 -0.14 10.51 10.32
N ASN A 73 -0.42 10.26 11.61
CA ASN A 73 -1.16 9.05 11.99
C ASN A 73 -2.64 9.17 11.58
N GLY A 74 -3.05 8.31 10.65
CA GLY A 74 -4.38 8.33 10.05
C GLY A 74 -4.52 9.34 8.90
N ALA A 75 -3.41 9.87 8.38
CA ALA A 75 -3.42 10.66 7.15
C ALA A 75 -4.00 9.84 5.98
N PRO A 76 -4.80 10.46 5.10
CA PRO A 76 -5.20 9.81 3.87
C PRO A 76 -4.01 9.70 2.92
N VAL A 77 -3.96 8.60 2.16
CA VAL A 77 -3.05 8.42 1.04
C VAL A 77 -3.90 7.99 -0.15
N ASP A 78 -3.82 8.75 -1.24
CA ASP A 78 -4.41 8.34 -2.51
C ASP A 78 -3.37 7.55 -3.29
N GLY A 79 -3.79 6.46 -3.95
CA GLY A 79 -2.85 5.55 -4.60
C GLY A 79 -3.41 4.86 -5.83
N TYR A 80 -2.62 4.85 -6.90
CA TYR A 80 -2.78 3.93 -8.02
C TYR A 80 -1.85 2.74 -7.79
N VAL A 81 -2.42 1.58 -7.47
CA VAL A 81 -1.67 0.38 -7.08
C VAL A 81 -1.51 -0.56 -8.26
N PHE A 82 -0.30 -1.06 -8.46
CA PHE A 82 0.10 -2.06 -9.44
C PHE A 82 0.50 -3.35 -8.71
N PRO A 83 -0.45 -4.27 -8.45
CA PRO A 83 -0.12 -5.57 -7.88
C PRO A 83 0.80 -6.33 -8.82
N THR A 84 1.89 -6.85 -8.29
CA THR A 84 2.82 -7.68 -9.05
C THR A 84 2.58 -9.15 -8.75
N THR A 85 3.17 -10.02 -9.57
CA THR A 85 3.25 -11.45 -9.30
C THR A 85 4.49 -11.82 -8.49
N LEU A 86 5.29 -10.84 -8.06
CA LEU A 86 6.50 -11.08 -7.27
C LEU A 86 6.13 -11.44 -5.83
N SER A 87 6.84 -12.42 -5.30
CA SER A 87 6.84 -12.76 -3.90
C SER A 87 7.76 -11.82 -3.11
N PRO A 88 7.58 -11.69 -1.79
CA PRO A 88 8.52 -10.95 -0.94
C PRO A 88 9.96 -11.46 -1.06
N GLU A 89 10.15 -12.78 -1.29
CA GLU A 89 11.46 -13.40 -1.44
C GLU A 89 12.20 -12.92 -2.70
N ASP A 90 11.48 -12.57 -3.77
CA ASP A 90 12.07 -12.11 -5.04
C ASP A 90 12.79 -10.76 -4.91
N VAL A 91 12.50 -9.99 -3.85
CA VAL A 91 13.12 -8.69 -3.55
C VAL A 91 13.90 -8.70 -2.24
N GLY A 92 14.17 -9.88 -1.68
CA GLY A 92 15.06 -10.05 -0.51
C GLY A 92 14.40 -9.95 0.86
N PHE A 93 13.06 -9.90 0.94
CA PHE A 93 12.37 -10.06 2.22
C PHE A 93 12.30 -11.54 2.63
N SER A 94 12.05 -11.78 3.91
CA SER A 94 11.77 -13.13 4.41
C SER A 94 10.50 -13.70 3.80
N LYS A 95 10.43 -15.03 3.69
CA LYS A 95 9.23 -15.74 3.28
C LYS A 95 8.03 -15.39 4.17
N THR A 96 7.12 -14.60 3.61
CA THR A 96 5.88 -14.18 4.25
C THR A 96 4.74 -14.20 3.25
N ALA A 97 3.52 -14.32 3.74
CA ALA A 97 2.33 -14.15 2.90
C ALA A 97 2.17 -12.68 2.52
N GLY A 98 1.80 -12.42 1.26
CA GLY A 98 1.57 -11.06 0.77
C GLY A 98 1.80 -10.94 -0.74
N ILE A 99 1.46 -9.77 -1.27
CA ILE A 99 1.72 -9.37 -2.66
C ILE A 99 2.67 -8.18 -2.60
N LEU A 100 3.74 -8.21 -3.38
CA LEU A 100 4.51 -7.00 -3.65
C LEU A 100 3.74 -6.14 -4.67
N ALA A 101 3.54 -4.87 -4.37
CA ALA A 101 2.89 -3.94 -5.26
C ALA A 101 3.74 -2.68 -5.38
N LEU A 102 3.72 -2.07 -6.56
CA LEU A 102 4.20 -0.71 -6.76
C LEU A 102 3.00 0.22 -6.64
N ALA A 103 3.21 1.46 -6.21
CA ALA A 103 2.14 2.44 -6.12
C ALA A 103 2.60 3.79 -6.66
N LEU A 104 1.69 4.53 -7.30
CA LEU A 104 1.84 5.97 -7.47
C LEU A 104 0.93 6.64 -6.45
N THR A 105 1.48 7.43 -5.55
CA THR A 105 0.74 7.98 -4.40
C THR A 105 0.79 9.49 -4.32
N ALA A 106 -0.19 10.08 -3.65
CA ALA A 106 -0.18 11.46 -3.16
C ALA A 106 -0.67 11.47 -1.71
N HIS A 107 0.02 12.18 -0.82
CA HIS A 107 -0.23 12.12 0.62
C HIS A 107 -0.12 13.50 1.32
N PRO A 108 -1.24 14.22 1.48
CA PRO A 108 -1.23 15.67 1.81
C PRO A 108 -0.65 16.06 3.18
N ASP A 109 -0.37 15.10 4.07
CA ASP A 109 0.04 15.34 5.46
C ASP A 109 1.50 14.99 5.75
N PHE A 110 2.21 14.40 4.80
CA PHE A 110 3.60 14.00 4.96
C PHE A 110 4.41 14.38 3.72
N ASP A 111 5.71 14.56 3.92
CA ASP A 111 6.67 14.79 2.86
C ASP A 111 7.75 13.73 3.06
N ASP A 112 7.73 12.73 2.18
CA ASP A 112 8.61 11.57 2.19
C ASP A 112 9.87 11.75 1.35
N THR A 113 9.94 12.87 0.62
CA THR A 113 11.07 13.26 -0.22
C THR A 113 11.58 14.67 0.10
N PRO A 114 11.77 15.06 1.39
CA PRO A 114 12.04 16.46 1.78
C PRO A 114 13.41 17.03 1.33
N LEU A 115 14.20 16.22 0.61
CA LEU A 115 15.46 16.63 -0.02
C LEU A 115 15.29 16.92 -1.52
N TRP A 116 14.12 16.66 -2.06
CA TRP A 116 13.76 16.82 -3.46
C TRP A 116 12.63 17.83 -3.56
N ASP A 117 12.73 18.71 -4.54
CA ASP A 117 11.70 19.68 -4.89
C ASP A 117 10.86 19.03 -6.00
N GLU A 118 9.78 18.37 -5.60
CA GLU A 118 9.02 17.47 -6.49
C GLU A 118 8.22 18.24 -7.54
N ASP A 119 7.73 19.44 -7.22
CA ASP A 119 7.04 20.31 -8.18
C ASP A 119 7.95 21.33 -8.88
N GLY A 120 9.17 21.54 -8.38
CA GLY A 120 10.19 22.39 -9.00
C GLY A 120 10.01 23.89 -8.71
N ASP A 121 9.27 24.27 -7.67
CA ASP A 121 9.01 25.67 -7.31
C ASP A 121 10.13 26.32 -6.46
N GLY A 122 11.12 25.54 -6.04
CA GLY A 122 12.26 25.94 -5.22
C GLY A 122 12.03 25.82 -3.71
N ASN A 123 10.87 25.30 -3.27
CA ASN A 123 10.50 25.14 -1.88
C ASN A 123 10.29 23.66 -1.51
N TYR A 124 11.37 22.98 -1.17
CA TYR A 124 11.46 21.59 -0.67
C TYR A 124 10.59 21.21 0.56
N SER A 125 9.67 22.07 1.03
CA SER A 125 8.83 21.82 2.20
C SER A 125 7.33 21.80 1.90
N ASN A 126 6.92 21.95 0.62
CA ASN A 126 5.51 22.04 0.21
C ASN A 126 5.04 20.93 -0.76
N ASP A 127 5.83 19.88 -0.99
CA ASP A 127 5.60 18.87 -2.04
C ASP A 127 4.56 17.77 -1.72
N LYS A 128 3.91 17.84 -0.55
CA LYS A 128 3.06 16.78 0.04
C LYS A 128 1.98 16.18 -0.87
N ILE A 129 1.50 16.93 -1.87
CA ILE A 129 0.37 16.49 -2.72
C ILE A 129 0.79 16.18 -4.16
N VAL A 130 2.08 16.22 -4.44
CA VAL A 130 2.65 15.80 -5.71
C VAL A 130 2.55 14.28 -5.82
N TRP A 131 2.21 13.80 -7.02
CA TRP A 131 2.09 12.36 -7.26
C TRP A 131 3.47 11.78 -7.59
N HIS A 132 3.92 10.81 -6.81
CA HIS A 132 5.22 10.16 -6.99
C HIS A 132 5.17 8.64 -6.73
N PRO A 133 6.16 7.86 -7.23
CA PRO A 133 6.17 6.41 -7.10
C PRO A 133 6.69 5.91 -5.75
N HIS A 134 6.17 4.75 -5.32
CA HIS A 134 6.53 3.93 -4.16
C HIS A 134 6.69 2.47 -4.55
#